data_AF-V6Z683-F1
#
_entry.id   AF-V6Z683-F1
#
_cell.length_a   1.000
_cell.length_b   1.000
_cell.length_c   1.000
_cell.angle_alpha   90.00
_cell.angle_beta   90.00
_cell.angle_gamma   90.00
#
_symmetry.space_group_name_H-M   'P 1'
#
loop_
_entity.id
_entity.type
_entity.pdbx_description
1 polymer ?
#
loop_
_entity_poly.entity_id
_entity_poly.type
_entity_poly.pdbx_seq_one_letter_code
_entity_poly.pdbx_strand_id
1 'polypeptide(L)' 'MSKLSPKPTSQKYTLAELDNYLQTIFKGPDARVTLDPSKYDIEPNTLCSKLSEAGYSVKKVDNYLEIK' A
#
# COMPACT_ATOMS: atom_id res chain seq x y z
N MET A 1 -25.77 28.12 -2.96
CA MET A 1 -25.35 26.71 -3.13
C MET A 1 -23.91 26.60 -2.66
N SER A 2 -23.68 26.01 -1.50
CA SER A 2 -22.35 25.88 -0.90
C SER A 2 -21.46 25.02 -1.79
N LYS A 3 -20.45 25.62 -2.42
CA LYS A 3 -19.31 24.89 -3.02
C LYS A 3 -18.50 24.31 -1.86
N LEU A 4 -18.90 23.13 -1.38
CA LEU A 4 -18.07 22.28 -0.53
C LEU A 4 -16.86 21.85 -1.38
N SER A 5 -15.79 22.64 -1.32
CA SER A 5 -14.49 22.20 -1.82
C SER A 5 -14.10 21.00 -0.96
N PRO A 6 -13.85 19.81 -1.53
CA PRO A 6 -13.37 18.71 -0.74
C PRO A 6 -12.03 19.16 -0.13
N LYS A 7 -11.96 19.19 1.20
CA LYS A 7 -10.68 19.28 1.91
C LYS A 7 -9.78 18.18 1.33
N PRO A 8 -8.47 18.42 1.15
CA PRO A 8 -7.55 17.33 0.85
C PRO A 8 -7.54 16.42 2.08
N THR A 9 -8.40 15.41 2.10
CA THR A 9 -8.33 14.38 3.11
C THR A 9 -7.02 13.66 2.84
N SER A 10 -6.03 13.89 3.71
CA SER A 10 -4.89 12.99 3.92
C SER A 10 -5.41 11.63 4.38
N GLN A 11 -6.21 11.00 3.52
CA GLN A 11 -6.80 9.70 3.76
C GLN A 11 -5.68 8.74 3.51
N LYS A 12 -5.10 8.29 4.61
CA LYS A 12 -4.10 7.25 4.56
C LYS A 12 -4.81 5.94 4.18
N TYR A 13 -4.21 5.21 3.27
CA TYR A 13 -4.74 3.94 2.79
C TYR A 13 -4.71 2.89 3.91
N THR A 14 -5.72 2.03 3.92
CA THR A 14 -5.81 0.93 4.90
C THR A 14 -5.16 -0.36 4.36
N LEU A 15 -4.90 -1.34 5.25
CA LEU A 15 -4.41 -2.66 4.82
C LEU A 15 -5.36 -3.33 3.83
N ALA A 16 -6.67 -3.16 4.01
CA ALA A 16 -7.68 -3.80 3.18
C ALA A 16 -7.64 -3.27 1.74
N GLU A 17 -7.41 -1.97 1.57
CA GLU A 17 -7.21 -1.37 0.26
C GLU A 17 -5.91 -1.85 -0.38
N LEU A 18 -4.85 -1.97 0.43
CA LEU A 18 -3.59 -2.52 -0.04
C LEU A 18 -3.74 -3.97 -0.52
N ASP A 19 -4.41 -4.81 0.26
CA ASP A 19 -4.61 -6.23 -0.08
C ASP A 19 -5.39 -6.38 -1.38
N ASN A 20 -6.49 -5.64 -1.55
CA ASN A 20 -7.25 -5.61 -2.80
C ASN A 20 -6.40 -5.13 -3.99
N TYR A 21 -5.57 -4.11 -3.78
CA TYR A 21 -4.67 -3.60 -4.80
C TYR A 21 -3.64 -4.64 -5.21
N LEU A 22 -2.98 -5.30 -4.25
CA LEU A 22 -1.99 -6.34 -4.51
C LEU A 22 -2.61 -7.54 -5.20
N GLN A 23 -3.76 -8.03 -4.75
CA GLN A 23 -4.49 -9.11 -5.42
C GLN A 23 -4.85 -8.76 -6.87
N THR A 24 -5.03 -7.47 -7.20
CA THR A 24 -5.31 -7.03 -8.57
C THR A 24 -4.03 -6.99 -9.41
N ILE A 25 -2.93 -6.46 -8.87
CA ILE A 25 -1.65 -6.34 -9.59
C ILE A 25 -0.99 -7.70 -9.78
N PHE A 26 -0.93 -8.53 -8.73
CA PHE A 26 -0.32 -9.87 -8.73
C PHE A 26 -1.10 -10.94 -9.51
N LYS A 27 -2.16 -10.56 -10.23
CA LYS A 27 -2.77 -11.41 -11.26
C LYS A 27 -1.93 -11.50 -12.54
N GLY A 28 -0.99 -10.57 -12.75
CA GLY A 28 -0.08 -10.58 -13.91
C GLY A 28 1.25 -11.31 -13.65
N PRO A 29 1.90 -11.88 -14.67
CA PRO A 29 3.14 -12.65 -14.52
C PRO A 29 4.40 -11.84 -14.15
N ASP A 30 4.34 -10.51 -14.11
CA ASP A 30 5.49 -9.63 -13.77
C ASP A 30 5.04 -8.47 -12.86
N ALA A 31 4.21 -8.83 -11.88
CA ALA A 31 3.64 -7.89 -10.94
C ALA A 31 4.70 -7.38 -9.96
N ARG A 32 4.98 -6.08 -10.01
CA ARG A 32 5.78 -5.37 -9.02
C ARG A 32 5.02 -4.18 -8.50
N VAL A 33 5.01 -4.01 -7.19
CA VAL A 33 4.30 -2.92 -6.55
C VAL A 33 5.26 -2.15 -5.65
N THR A 34 5.32 -0.84 -5.86
CA THR A 34 6.03 0.06 -4.95
C THR A 34 5.01 0.77 -4.08
N LEU A 35 5.12 0.61 -2.77
CA LEU A 35 4.28 1.25 -1.78
C LEU A 35 5.06 2.33 -1.05
N ASP A 36 4.38 3.45 -0.81
CA ASP A 36 4.87 4.47 0.11
C ASP A 36 4.20 4.26 1.48
N PRO A 37 4.90 3.69 2.48
CA PRO A 37 4.34 3.46 3.80
C PRO A 37 3.85 4.74 4.49
N SER A 38 4.37 5.92 4.12
CA SER A 38 3.92 7.20 4.67
C SER A 38 2.48 7.53 4.28
N LYS A 39 1.98 6.94 3.18
CA LYS A 39 0.60 7.07 2.73
C LYS A 39 -0.35 6.06 3.37
N TYR A 40 0.14 5.14 4.19
CA TYR A 40 -0.68 4.16 4.89
C TYR A 40 -0.85 4.55 6.36
N ASP A 41 -1.98 4.14 6.95
CA ASP A 41 -2.24 4.38 8.37
C ASP A 41 -1.52 3.37 9.27
N ILE A 42 -0.89 2.38 8.65
CA ILE A 42 -0.23 1.27 9.30
C ILE A 42 1.28 1.49 9.21
N GLU A 43 1.98 1.14 10.30
CA GLU A 43 3.42 1.24 10.32
C GLU A 43 4.07 0.37 9.23
N PRO A 44 5.16 0.86 8.60
CA PRO A 44 5.88 0.12 7.57
C PRO A 44 6.31 -1.28 8.03
N ASN A 45 6.66 -1.45 9.31
CA ASN A 45 7.04 -2.76 9.85
C ASN A 45 5.85 -3.72 9.86
N THR A 46 4.69 -3.29 10.37
CA THR A 46 3.47 -4.12 10.37
C THR A 46 3.02 -4.45 8.95
N LEU A 47 3.12 -3.49 8.04
CA LEU A 47 2.76 -3.66 6.64
C LEU A 47 3.70 -4.68 5.97
N CYS A 48 5.00 -4.59 6.21
CA CYS A 48 6.00 -5.56 5.77
C CYS A 48 5.72 -6.97 6.34
N SER A 49 5.41 -7.08 7.64
CA SER A 49 5.03 -8.36 8.26
C SER A 49 3.78 -8.95 7.62
N LYS A 50 2.72 -8.17 7.43
CA LYS A 50 1.46 -8.64 6.83
C LYS A 50 1.65 -9.16 5.41
N LEU A 51 2.44 -8.44 4.62
CA LEU A 51 2.78 -8.85 3.25
C LEU A 51 3.65 -10.10 3.23
N SER A 52 4.62 -10.19 4.13
CA SER A 52 5.46 -11.38 4.28
C SER A 52 4.64 -12.60 4.75
N GLU A 53 3.66 -12.41 5.65
CA GLU A 53 2.70 -13.45 6.07
C GLU A 53 1.84 -13.92 4.88
N ALA A 54 1.45 -13.01 4.00
CA ALA A 54 0.71 -13.32 2.77
C ALA A 54 1.58 -13.97 1.67
N GLY A 55 2.89 -14.11 1.90
CA GLY A 55 3.82 -14.75 0.96
C GLY A 55 4.43 -13.81 -0.08
N TYR A 56 4.21 -12.49 0.05
CA TYR A 56 4.84 -11.51 -0.83
C TYR A 56 6.27 -11.20 -0.39
N SER A 57 7.17 -10.99 -1.35
CA SER A 57 8.53 -10.56 -1.06
C SER A 57 8.61 -9.05 -0.97
N VAL A 58 8.62 -8.52 0.24
CA VAL A 58 8.78 -7.08 0.49
C VAL A 58 10.26 -6.72 0.63
N LYS A 59 10.68 -5.71 -0.12
CA LYS A 59 12.01 -5.12 -0.08
C LYS A 59 11.88 -3.63 0.24
N LYS A 60 12.46 -3.21 1.37
CA LYS A 60 12.53 -1.79 1.71
C LYS A 60 13.63 -1.12 0.89
N VAL A 61 13.29 -0.07 0.16
CA VAL A 61 14.23 0.74 -0.63
C VAL A 61 14.04 2.19 -0.22
N ASP A 62 15.01 2.72 0.53
CA ASP A 62 14.94 4.05 1.17
C ASP A 62 13.64 4.25 1.98
N ASN A 63 12.71 5.03 1.42
CA ASN A 63 11.43 5.42 2.02
C ASN A 63 10.24 4.62 1.45
N TYR A 64 10.48 3.67 0.55
CA TYR A 64 9.45 2.88 -0.12
C TYR A 64 9.59 1.39 0.19
N LEU A 65 8.49 0.66 0.02
CA LEU A 65 8.41 -0.79 0.12
C LEU A 65 8.09 -1.35 -1.27
N GLU A 66 9.04 -2.04 -1.87
CA GLU A 66 8.86 -2.75 -3.14
C GLU A 66 8.39 -4.18 -2.86
N ILE A 67 7.39 -4.65 -3.59
CA ILE A 67 6.76 -5.95 -3.40
C ILE A 67 6.84 -6.70 -4.72
N LYS A 68 7.26 -7.96 -4.65
CA LYS A 68 7.36 -8.91 -5.77
C LYS A 68 6.89 -10.29 -5.36
#